data_AF-A0A3C2AKP5-F1
#
_entry.id   AF-A0A3C2AKP5-F1
#
_cell.length_a   1.000
_cell.length_b   1.000
_cell.length_c   1.000
_cell.angle_alpha   90.00
_cell.angle_beta   90.00
_cell.angle_gamma   90.00
#
_symmetry.space_group_name_H-M   'P 1'
#
loop_
_entity.id
_entity.type
_entity.pdbx_description
1 polymer ?
#
loop_
_entity_poly.entity_id
_entity_poly.type
_entity_poly.pdbx_seq_one_letter_code
_entity_poly.pdbx_strand_id
1 'polypeptide(L)'
;MKKILIITYYWPPSGGAGVQRWLKFTKYLPEFGYEVHVLTVDAEKANYPQEDESLISEVPKNIHVHTTKTSDPYVIYSLFG
;
A
#
# COMPACT_ATOMS: atom_id res chain seq x y z
N MET A 1 -21.61 8.17 7.63
CA MET A 1 -20.56 7.75 6.69
C MET A 1 -19.88 6.52 7.27
N LYS A 2 -19.66 5.45 6.48
CA LYS A 2 -19.02 4.23 6.97
C LYS A 2 -17.52 4.32 6.71
N LYS A 3 -16.69 3.95 7.69
CA LYS A 3 -15.23 3.95 7.55
C LYS A 3 -14.72 2.53 7.30
N ILE A 4 -13.73 2.39 6.43
CA ILE A 4 -13.02 1.14 6.17
C ILE A 4 -11.52 1.38 6.36
N LEU A 5 -10.85 0.42 7.00
CA LEU A 5 -9.40 0.33 7.07
C LEU A 5 -8.93 -0.87 6.24
N ILE A 6 -8.13 -0.59 5.21
CA ILE A 6 -7.40 -1.59 4.43
C ILE A 6 -6.00 -1.69 5.02
N ILE A 7 -5.58 -2.90 5.42
CA ILE A 7 -4.23 -3.14 5.93
C ILE A 7 -3.50 -3.99 4.88
N THR A 8 -2.41 -3.47 4.34
CA THR A 8 -1.61 -4.16 3.33
C THR A 8 -0.14 -3.86 3.54
N TYR A 9 0.74 -4.85 3.34
CA TYR A 9 2.19 -4.62 3.36
C TYR A 9 2.66 -3.98 2.05
N TYR A 10 2.14 -4.47 0.92
CA TYR A 10 2.50 -3.98 -0.40
C TYR A 10 1.54 -2.86 -0.82
N TRP A 11 2.11 -1.70 -1.14
CA TRP A 11 1.42 -0.48 -1.55
C TRP A 11 2.30 0.27 -2.56
N PRO A 12 1.75 1.09 -3.48
CA PRO A 12 2.58 1.88 -4.40
C PRO A 12 3.71 2.62 -3.66
N PRO A 13 4.95 2.59 -4.19
CA PRO A 13 5.33 2.15 -5.53
C PRO A 13 5.49 0.63 -5.73
N SER A 14 5.20 -0.24 -4.75
CA SER A 14 5.26 -1.69 -4.98
C SER A 14 4.40 -2.13 -6.16
N GLY A 15 4.93 -3.01 -7.01
CA GLY A 15 4.25 -3.55 -8.19
C GLY A 15 3.52 -4.87 -7.92
N GLY A 16 2.94 -5.44 -8.99
CA GLY A 16 2.33 -6.77 -8.98
C GLY A 16 0.84 -6.81 -8.63
N ALA A 17 0.25 -8.00 -8.84
CA ALA A 17 -1.20 -8.19 -8.79
C ALA A 17 -1.82 -7.91 -7.40
N GLY A 18 -1.06 -8.14 -6.33
CA GLY A 18 -1.50 -7.87 -4.96
C GLY A 18 -1.74 -6.39 -4.71
N VAL A 19 -0.83 -5.53 -5.17
CA VAL A 19 -0.93 -4.08 -5.02
C VAL A 19 -2.07 -3.52 -5.84
N GLN A 20 -2.18 -3.96 -7.10
CA GLN A 20 -3.25 -3.49 -7.98
C GLN A 20 -4.65 -3.77 -7.41
N ARG A 21 -4.86 -4.94 -6.79
CA ARG A 21 -6.14 -5.25 -6.14
C ARG A 21 -6.52 -4.20 -5.10
N TRP A 22 -5.62 -3.92 -4.16
CA TRP A 22 -5.88 -2.98 -3.09
C TRP A 22 -6.01 -1.54 -3.60
N LEU A 23 -5.22 -1.18 -4.60
CA LEU A 23 -5.30 0.12 -5.25
C LEU A 23 -6.67 0.35 -5.93
N LYS A 24 -7.20 -0.66 -6.65
CA LYS A 24 -8.54 -0.57 -7.25
C LYS A 24 -9.64 -0.52 -6.18
N PHE A 25 -9.58 -1.32 -5.12
CA PHE A 25 -10.55 -1.21 -4.02
C PHE A 25 -10.55 0.20 -3.43
N THR A 26 -9.37 0.74 -3.17
CA THR A 26 -9.20 2.07 -2.59
C THR A 26 -9.73 3.17 -3.53
N LYS A 27 -9.62 2.95 -4.85
CA LYS A 27 -10.15 3.85 -5.88
C LYS A 27 -11.68 3.85 -5.96
N TYR A 28 -12.32 2.68 -5.89
CA TYR A 28 -13.75 2.56 -6.15
C TYR A 28 -14.62 2.58 -4.88
N LEU A 29 -14.12 2.17 -3.72
CA LEU A 29 -14.88 2.19 -2.46
C LEU A 29 -15.47 3.57 -2.09
N PRO A 30 -14.78 4.71 -2.34
CA PRO A 30 -15.36 6.03 -2.11
C PRO A 30 -16.67 6.28 -2.89
N GLU A 31 -16.83 5.69 -4.08
CA GLU A 31 -18.05 5.80 -4.90
C GLU A 31 -19.27 5.15 -4.22
N PHE A 32 -19.04 4.23 -3.29
CA PHE A 32 -20.08 3.58 -2.49
C PHE A 32 -20.31 4.27 -1.12
N GLY A 33 -19.74 5.46 -0.90
CA GLY A 33 -19.93 6.25 0.32
C GLY A 33 -19.06 5.82 1.50
N TYR A 34 -17.96 5.13 1.23
CA TYR A 34 -16.97 4.77 2.25
C TYR A 34 -15.87 5.81 2.38
N GLU A 35 -15.51 6.14 3.62
CA GLU A 35 -14.26 6.82 3.96
C GLU A 35 -13.16 5.76 4.04
N VAL A 36 -12.19 5.82 3.12
CA VAL A 36 -11.17 4.78 2.99
C VAL A 36 -9.88 5.22 3.67
N HIS A 37 -9.41 4.38 4.58
CA HIS A 37 -8.10 4.47 5.20
C HIS A 37 -7.26 3.27 4.76
N VAL A 38 -5.98 3.51 4.48
CA VAL A 38 -4.99 2.48 4.16
C VAL A 38 -3.89 2.54 5.21
N LEU A 39 -3.61 1.43 5.87
CA LEU A 39 -2.44 1.25 6.72
C LEU A 39 -1.43 0.37 5.98
N THR A 40 -0.25 0.91 5.73
CA THR A 40 0.82 0.23 5.00
C THR A 40 2.18 0.49 5.62
N VAL A 41 3.20 -0.23 5.16
CA VAL A 41 4.59 0.04 5.51
C VAL A 41 5.10 1.25 4.71
N ASP A 42 5.90 2.07 5.37
CA ASP A 42 6.70 3.12 4.74
C ASP A 42 7.57 2.52 3.60
N ALA A 43 7.42 3.04 2.38
CA ALA A 43 8.09 2.50 1.20
C ALA A 43 9.61 2.47 1.34
N GLU A 44 10.22 3.44 2.04
CA GLU A 44 11.67 3.48 2.28
C GLU A 44 12.15 2.34 3.21
N LYS A 45 11.23 1.69 3.94
CA LYS A 45 11.52 0.62 4.90
C LYS A 45 10.94 -0.72 4.47
N ALA A 46 10.19 -0.77 3.38
CA ALA A 46 9.56 -1.97 2.89
C ALA A 46 10.49 -2.73 1.94
N ASN A 47 10.38 -4.05 1.92
CA ASN A 47 11.06 -4.87 0.94
C ASN A 47 10.11 -5.14 -0.24
N TYR A 48 10.26 -4.36 -1.31
CA TYR A 48 9.46 -4.50 -2.53
C TYR A 48 10.20 -5.34 -3.57
N PRO A 49 9.71 -6.57 -3.90
CA PRO A 49 10.33 -7.41 -4.92
C PRO A 49 10.29 -6.79 -6.32
N GLN A 50 9.31 -5.92 -6.56
CA GLN A 50 9.09 -5.20 -7.79
C GLN A 50 8.52 -3.82 -7.46
N GLU A 51 9.00 -2.79 -8.15
CA GLU A 51 8.51 -1.41 -8.03
C GLU A 51 7.99 -0.90 -9.38
N ASP A 52 6.93 -0.10 -9.31
CA ASP A 52 6.28 0.59 -10.42
C ASP A 52 5.76 1.95 -9.92
N GLU A 53 6.60 2.98 -10.08
CA GLU A 53 6.33 4.36 -9.70
C GLU A 53 5.07 4.93 -10.37
N SER A 54 4.66 4.40 -11.52
CA SER A 54 3.47 4.88 -12.22
C SER A 54 2.19 4.67 -11.39
N LEU A 55 2.19 3.66 -10.51
CA LEU A 55 1.06 3.34 -9.63
C LEU A 55 0.82 4.39 -8.54
N ILE A 56 1.81 5.23 -8.19
CA ILE A 56 1.62 6.33 -7.24
C ILE A 56 0.57 7.30 -7.78
N SER A 57 0.58 7.56 -9.09
CA SER A 57 -0.37 8.46 -9.75
C SER A 57 -1.81 7.93 -9.74
N GLU A 58 -1.99 6.63 -9.52
CA GLU A 58 -3.30 5.99 -9.41
C GLU A 58 -3.89 6.04 -8.01
N VAL A 59 -3.12 6.47 -6.99
CA VAL A 59 -3.61 6.63 -5.63
C VAL A 59 -4.59 7.82 -5.57
N PRO A 60 -5.86 7.60 -5.20
CA PRO A 60 -6.84 8.69 -5.12
C PRO A 60 -6.45 9.73 -4.08
N LYS A 61 -6.74 11.01 -4.34
CA LYS A 61 -6.44 12.10 -3.39
C LYS A 61 -7.38 12.16 -2.19
N ASN A 62 -8.53 11.50 -2.28
CA ASN A 62 -9.61 11.52 -1.28
C ASN A 62 -9.58 10.32 -0.32
N ILE A 63 -8.43 9.64 -0.20
CA ILE A 63 -8.21 8.54 0.73
C ILE A 63 -7.13 8.92 1.74
N HIS A 64 -7.12 8.24 2.89
CA HIS A 64 -6.15 8.48 3.95
C HIS A 64 -5.12 7.34 4.01
N VAL A 65 -3.88 7.61 3.62
CA VAL A 65 -2.79 6.62 3.73
C VAL A 65 -1.98 6.90 4.98
N HIS A 66 -1.81 5.86 5.80
CA HIS A 66 -1.06 5.84 7.04
C HIS A 66 0.10 4.88 6.87
N THR A 67 1.32 5.34 7.14
CA THR A 67 2.53 4.51 7.03
C THR A 67 3.06 4.14 8.40
N THR A 68 3.56 2.91 8.53
CA THR A 68 4.28 2.45 9.72
C THR A 68 5.72 2.10 9.38
N LYS A 69 6.58 2.20 10.39
CA LYS A 69 7.89 1.55 10.31
C LYS A 69 7.69 0.03 10.36
N THR A 70 8.57 -0.72 9.71
CA THR A 70 8.68 -2.17 9.90
C THR A 70 10.10 -2.51 10.32
N SER A 71 10.25 -3.55 11.14
CA SER A 71 11.52 -4.23 11.37
C SER A 71 11.45 -5.55 10.61
N ASP A 72 11.97 -5.57 9.39
CA ASP A 72 11.88 -6.73 8.52
C ASP A 72 13.13 -7.64 8.66
N PRO A 73 13.02 -8.82 9.31
CA PRO A 73 14.14 -9.75 9.44
C PRO A 73 14.59 -10.32 8.08
N TYR A 74 13.74 -10.28 7.05
CA TYR A 74 14.10 -10.75 5.71
C TYR A 74 15.08 -9.80 5.01
N VAL A 75 15.04 -8.49 5.30
CA VAL A 75 16.07 -7.56 4.81
C VAL A 75 17.44 -7.98 5.34
N ILE A 76 17.52 -8.32 6.62
CA ILE A 76 18.76 -8.83 7.23
C ILE A 76 19.17 -10.15 6.56
N TYR A 77 18.23 -11.09 6.38
CA TYR A 77 18.52 -12.37 5.72
C TYR A 77 19.03 -12.19 4.27
N SER A 78 18.47 -11.25 3.51
CA SER A 78 18.88 -10.97 2.13
C SER A 78 20.30 -10.40 1.98
N LEU A 79 20.87 -9.85 3.06
CA LEU A 79 22.26 -9.36 3.08
C LEU A 79 23.29 -10.48 3.32
N PHE A 80 22.86 -11.64 3.80
CA PHE A 80 23.71 -12.79 4.09
C PHE A 80 23.49 -13.97 3.13
N GLY A 81 22.58 -13.81 2.15
CA GLY A 81 22.26 -14.79 1.11
C GLY A 81 23.03 -14.57 -0.19
#